data_AF-A0A6B3CZC6-F1
#
_entry.id   AF-A0A6B3CZC6-F1
#
_cell.length_a   1.000
_cell.length_b   1.000
_cell.length_c   1.000
_cell.angle_alpha   90.00
_cell.angle_beta   90.00
_cell.angle_gamma   90.00
#
_symmetry.space_group_name_H-M   'P 1'
#
loop_
_entity.id
_entity.type
_entity.pdbx_description
1 polymer ?
#
loop_
_entity_poly.entity_id
_entity_poly.type
_entity_poly.pdbx_seq_one_letter_code
_entity_poly.pdbx_strand_id
1 'polypeptide(L)' 'MRLAVELRRMREAAGLTARQAASMLGVSNVQISQIESGLSGVSEQRLRRLASHYACTDEALVDALAEMATDR' A
#
# COMPACT_ATOMS: atom_id res chain seq x y z
N MET A 1 10.68 -7.08 -1.56
CA MET A 1 9.92 -6.89 -2.84
C MET A 1 8.47 -7.39 -2.76
N ARG A 2 8.14 -8.50 -2.07
CA ARG A 2 6.75 -9.01 -1.96
C ARG A 2 5.74 -7.97 -1.44
N LEU A 3 6.06 -7.23 -0.37
CA LEU A 3 5.21 -6.16 0.17
C LEU A 3 4.76 -5.13 -0.88
N ALA A 4 5.72 -4.60 -1.65
CA ALA A 4 5.49 -3.57 -2.65
C ALA A 4 4.59 -4.07 -3.79
N VAL A 5 4.78 -5.33 -4.21
CA VAL A 5 3.95 -5.97 -5.25
C VAL A 5 2.52 -6.16 -4.76
N GLU A 6 2.30 -6.62 -3.52
CA GLU A 6 0.96 -6.81 -2.98
C GLU A 6 0.21 -5.49 -2.80
N LEU A 7 0.89 -4.42 -2.35
CA LEU A 7 0.29 -3.07 -2.30
C LEU A 7 -0.19 -2.62 -3.68
N ARG A 8 0.62 -2.82 -4.71
CA ARG A 8 0.25 -2.51 -6.10
C ARG A 8 -0.94 -3.35 -6.57
N ARG A 9 -0.96 -4.65 -6.25
CA ARG A 9 -2.07 -5.55 -6.61
C ARG A 9 -3.38 -5.13 -5.94
N MET A 10 -3.36 -4.80 -4.65
CA MET A 10 -4.55 -4.30 -3.95
C MET A 10 -5.08 -3.02 -4.60
N ARG A 11 -4.19 -2.09 -4.97
CA ARG A 11 -4.58 -0.86 -5.67
C ARG A 11 -5.25 -1.15 -7.02
N GLU A 12 -4.65 -2.03 -7.82
CA GLU A 12 -5.14 -2.41 -9.13
C GLU A 12 -6.49 -3.15 -9.04
N ALA A 13 -6.65 -4.05 -8.06
CA ALA A 13 -7.90 -4.74 -7.77
C ALA A 13 -9.03 -3.78 -7.36
N ALA A 14 -8.70 -2.68 -6.67
CA ALA A 14 -9.63 -1.61 -6.33
C ALA A 14 -9.98 -0.70 -7.52
N GLY A 15 -9.38 -0.90 -8.69
CA GLY A 15 -9.58 -0.04 -9.86
C GLY A 15 -8.99 1.37 -9.71
N LEU A 16 -8.04 1.55 -8.79
CA LEU A 16 -7.48 2.85 -8.46
C LEU A 16 -6.16 3.11 -9.19
N THR A 17 -5.97 4.35 -9.66
CA THR A 17 -4.69 4.82 -10.16
C THR A 17 -3.75 5.20 -9.02
N ALA A 18 -2.43 5.17 -9.25
CA ALA A 18 -1.44 5.67 -8.28
C ALA A 18 -1.69 7.14 -7.90
N ARG A 19 -2.26 7.94 -8.81
CA ARG A 19 -2.64 9.34 -8.54
C ARG A 19 -3.82 9.44 -7.56
N GLN A 20 -4.84 8.61 -7.71
CA GLN A 20 -5.97 8.56 -6.77
C GLN A 20 -5.49 8.10 -5.38
N ALA A 21 -4.66 7.05 -5.32
CA ALA A 21 -4.06 6.60 -4.07
C ALA A 21 -3.24 7.69 -3.37
N ALA A 22 -2.44 8.44 -4.14
CA ALA A 22 -1.67 9.56 -3.62
C ALA A 22 -2.56 10.65 -3.00
N SER A 23 -3.66 10.99 -3.68
CA SER A 23 -4.65 11.94 -3.18
C SER A 23 -5.32 11.46 -1.89
N MET A 24 -5.68 10.18 -1.79
CA MET A 24 -6.32 9.60 -0.61
C MET A 24 -5.41 9.64 0.63
N LEU A 25 -4.10 9.43 0.42
CA LEU A 25 -3.11 9.48 1.49
C LEU A 25 -2.54 10.87 1.78
N GLY A 26 -2.88 11.89 0.98
CA GLY A 26 -2.29 13.22 1.10
C GLY A 26 -0.80 13.26 0.78
N VAL A 27 -0.34 12.42 -0.16
CA VAL A 27 1.06 12.28 -0.56
C VAL A 27 1.26 12.54 -2.05
N SER A 28 2.51 12.59 -2.52
CA SER A 28 2.81 12.71 -3.94
C SER A 28 2.65 11.38 -4.67
N ASN A 29 2.34 11.43 -5.97
CA ASN A 29 2.30 10.25 -6.84
C ASN A 29 3.67 9.53 -6.90
N VAL A 30 4.76 10.29 -6.82
CA VAL A 30 6.13 9.76 -6.73
C VAL A 30 6.29 8.90 -5.47
N GLN A 31 5.77 9.35 -4.32
CA GLN A 31 5.86 8.60 -3.07
C GLN A 31 5.11 7.26 -3.15
N ILE A 32 3.91 7.23 -3.75
CA ILE A 32 3.18 5.98 -4.02
C ILE A 32 4.01 5.05 -4.91
N SER A 33 4.57 5.58 -5.99
CA SER A 33 5.36 4.78 -6.94
C SER A 33 6.62 4.19 -6.29
N GLN A 34 7.27 4.94 -5.40
CA GLN A 34 8.43 4.45 -4.64
C GLN A 34 8.03 3.35 -3.65
N ILE A 35 6.88 3.48 -2.97
CA ILE A 35 6.35 2.44 -2.08
C ILE A 35 6.06 1.16 -2.87
N GLU A 36 5.35 1.27 -3.99
CA GLU A 36 4.98 0.14 -4.86
C GLU A 36 6.16 -0.48 -5.62
N SER A 37 7.30 0.22 -5.68
CA SER A 37 8.56 -0.30 -6.23
C SER A 37 9.50 -0.84 -5.13
N GLY A 38 9.11 -0.73 -3.85
CA GLY A 38 9.95 -1.12 -2.72
C GLY A 38 11.16 -0.22 -2.48
N LEU A 39 11.19 0.96 -3.10
CA LEU A 39 12.24 1.98 -2.95
C LEU A 39 12.03 2.84 -1.70
N SER A 40 10.78 2.92 -1.21
CA SER A 40 10.44 3.56 0.05
C SER A 40 9.64 2.60 0.90
N GLY A 41 9.98 2.49 2.18
CA GLY A 41 9.17 1.71 3.11
C GLY A 41 7.87 2.44 3.47
N VAL A 42 6.91 1.68 3.96
CA VAL A 42 5.61 2.17 4.42
C VAL A 42 5.47 1.83 5.89
N SER A 43 4.89 2.72 6.70
CA SER A 43 4.56 2.38 8.08
C SER A 43 3.31 1.50 8.11
N GLU A 44 3.16 0.67 9.15
CA GLU A 44 1.94 -0.11 9.37
C GLU A 44 0.67 0.77 9.29
N GLN A 45 0.69 1.93 9.96
CA GLN A 45 -0.45 2.84 9.95
C GLN A 45 -0.82 3.28 8.53
N ARG A 46 0.16 3.58 7.68
CA ARG A 46 -0.10 4.00 6.29
C ARG A 46 -0.53 2.82 5.43
N LEU A 47 0.01 1.63 5.68
CA LEU A 47 -0.39 0.39 5.02
C LEU A 47 -1.86 0.05 5.30
N ARG A 48 -2.29 0.08 6.56
CA ARG A 48 -3.68 -0.17 6.94
C ARG A 48 -4.64 0.86 6.32
N ARG A 49 -4.23 2.13 6.24
CA ARG A 49 -5.00 3.16 5.50
C ARG A 49 -5.12 2.85 4.01
N LEU A 50 -4.04 2.41 3.36
CA LEU A 50 -4.09 1.99 1.95
C LEU A 50 -5.05 0.82 1.76
N ALA A 51 -4.93 -0.23 2.57
CA ALA A 51 -5.81 -1.38 2.50
C ALA A 51 -7.29 -1.00 2.64
N SER A 52 -7.60 -0.11 3.58
CA SER A 52 -8.96 0.43 3.77
C SER A 52 -9.45 1.22 2.55
N HIS A 53 -8.63 2.13 1.98
CA HIS A 53 -8.98 2.86 0.76
C HIS A 53 -9.12 1.95 -0.47
N TYR A 54 -8.39 0.84 -0.50
CA TYR A 54 -8.45 -0.15 -1.57
C TYR A 54 -9.59 -1.15 -1.35
N ALA A 55 -10.41 -0.97 -0.31
CA ALA A 55 -11.48 -1.88 0.08
C ALA A 55 -11.01 -3.33 0.21
N CYS A 56 -9.74 -3.54 0.63
CA CYS A 56 -9.21 -4.86 0.93
C CYS A 56 -9.84 -5.35 2.23
N THR A 57 -10.62 -6.43 2.14
CA THR A 57 -11.33 -7.05 3.27
C THR A 57 -10.59 -8.26 3.83
N ASP A 58 -9.47 -8.65 3.23
CA ASP A 58 -8.61 -9.73 3.71
C ASP A 58 -7.70 -9.21 4.84
N GLU A 59 -8.22 -9.24 6.07
CA GLU A 59 -7.50 -8.77 7.25
C GLU A 59 -6.20 -9.56 7.49
N ALA A 60 -6.19 -10.87 7.21
CA ALA A 60 -5.01 -11.71 7.38
C ALA A 60 -3.89 -11.31 6.41
N LEU A 61 -4.23 -10.97 5.16
CA LEU A 61 -3.29 -10.40 4.22
C LEU A 61 -2.75 -9.05 4.72
N VAL A 62 -3.62 -8.16 5.20
CA VAL A 62 -3.21 -6.84 5.68
C VAL A 62 -2.26 -6.95 6.87
N ASP A 63 -2.54 -7.85 7.82
CA ASP A 63 -1.69 -8.10 8.98
C ASP A 63 -0.33 -8.68 8.58
N ALA A 64 -0.31 -9.68 7.70
CA ALA A 64 0.95 -10.23 7.18
C ALA A 64 1.81 -9.16 6.47
N LEU A 65 1.17 -8.27 5.71
CA LEU A 65 1.87 -7.16 5.05
C LEU A 65 2.33 -6.09 6.04
N ALA A 66 1.59 -5.85 7.12
CA ALA A 66 1.98 -4.94 8.20
C ALA A 66 3.23 -5.46 8.94
N GLU A 67 3.26 -6.75 9.30
CA GLU A 67 4.43 -7.39 9.92
C GLU A 67 5.66 -7.27 9.03
N MET A 68 5.52 -7.55 7.73
CA MET A 68 6.58 -7.37 6.74
C MET A 68 7.06 -5.92 6.60
N ALA A 69 6.19 -4.95 6.88
CA ALA A 69 6.53 -3.52 6.83
C ALA A 69 7.27 -3.05 8.09
N THR A 70 7.14 -3.77 9.20
CA THR A 70 7.83 -3.51 10.47
C THR A 70 9.15 -4.29 10.64
N ASP A 71 9.28 -5.45 9.99
CA ASP A 71 10.47 -6.33 10.02
C ASP A 71 11.60 -5.88 9.06
N ARG A 72 11.73 -4.56 8.83
CA ARG A 72 12.64 -3.97 7.83
C ARG A 72 13.73 -3.11 8.43
#